data_AF-A0A356ZBF4-F1
#
_entry.id   AF-A0A356ZBF4-F1
#
_cell.length_a   1.000
_cell.length_b   1.000
_cell.length_c   1.000
_cell.angle_alpha   90.00
_cell.angle_beta   90.00
_cell.angle_gamma   90.00
#
_symmetry.space_group_name_H-M   'P 1'
#
loop_
_entity.id
_entity.type
_entity.pdbx_description
1 polymer ?
#
loop_
_entity_poly.entity_id
_entity_poly.type
_entity_poly.pdbx_seq_one_letter_code
_entity_poly.pdbx_strand_id
1 'polypeptide(L)' 'MKRIKQVCSRVYQVGGNGLSNPEDCCVYMVDGGSASAVIDAGAGASAGRILENIANAGFELDAIKYIIVTHG' A
#
# COMPACT_ATOMS: atom_id res chain seq x y z
N MET A 1 -4.79 -15.93 -3.18
CA MET A 1 -4.53 -14.50 -2.87
C MET A 1 -3.44 -13.99 -3.79
N LYS A 2 -3.64 -12.81 -4.41
CA LYS A 2 -2.55 -12.17 -5.17
C LYS A 2 -1.55 -11.59 -4.16
N ARG A 3 -0.28 -11.95 -4.30
CA ARG A 3 0.82 -11.36 -3.52
C ARG A 3 1.01 -9.92 -4.00
N ILE A 4 1.22 -8.99 -3.06
CA ILE A 4 1.69 -7.65 -3.40
C ILE A 4 2.95 -7.73 -4.28
N LYS A 5 3.16 -6.73 -5.13
CA LYS A 5 4.28 -6.73 -6.07
C LYS A 5 5.43 -5.91 -5.52
N GLN A 6 6.60 -6.52 -5.31
CA GLN A 6 7.82 -5.75 -5.08
C GLN A 6 8.22 -5.04 -6.37
N VAL A 7 8.35 -3.71 -6.32
CA VAL A 7 8.75 -2.88 -7.46
C VAL A 7 10.28 -2.78 -7.50
N CYS A 8 10.88 -2.46 -6.37
CA CYS A 8 12.33 -2.47 -6.16
C CYS A 8 12.65 -2.70 -4.67
N SER A 9 13.90 -2.55 -4.26
CA SER A 9 14.28 -2.69 -2.84
C SER A 9 13.42 -1.76 -1.98
N ARG A 10 12.73 -2.34 -0.99
CA ARG A 10 11.89 -1.64 -0.01
C ARG A 10 10.68 -0.86 -0.57
N VAL A 11 10.30 -1.08 -1.82
CA VAL A 11 9.11 -0.46 -2.44
C VAL A 11 8.19 -1.54 -2.98
N TYR A 12 6.93 -1.50 -2.53
CA TYR A 12 5.95 -2.53 -2.82
C TYR A 12 4.64 -1.90 -3.28
N GLN A 13 4.05 -2.41 -4.36
CA GLN A 13 2.70 -2.05 -4.75
C GLN A 13 1.70 -2.89 -3.95
N VAL A 14 0.85 -2.22 -3.17
CA VAL A 14 -0.08 -2.81 -2.19
C VAL A 14 -1.55 -2.53 -2.53
N GLY A 15 -1.81 -1.69 -3.54
CA GLY A 15 -3.14 -1.43 -4.10
C GLY A 15 -3.08 -1.03 -5.58
N GLY A 16 -4.26 -0.82 -6.17
CA GLY A 16 -4.46 -0.59 -7.60
C GLY A 16 -4.64 -1.89 -8.38
N ASN A 17 -4.36 -1.86 -9.68
CA ASN A 17 -4.72 -2.90 -10.65
C ASN A 17 -4.51 -4.35 -10.16
N GLY A 18 -5.63 -5.00 -9.82
CA GLY A 18 -5.68 -6.40 -9.41
C GLY A 18 -5.30 -6.67 -7.95
N LEU A 19 -5.01 -5.66 -7.15
CA LEU A 19 -4.71 -5.76 -5.71
C LEU A 19 -5.82 -5.13 -4.85
N SER A 20 -6.54 -4.14 -5.37
CA SER A 20 -7.70 -3.51 -4.72
C SER A 20 -8.79 -3.16 -5.74
N ASN A 21 -9.72 -2.24 -5.43
CA ASN A 21 -10.83 -1.89 -6.32
C ASN A 21 -10.28 -1.32 -7.65
N PRO A 22 -10.92 -1.62 -8.81
CA PRO A 22 -10.55 -1.02 -10.10
C PRO A 22 -10.49 0.51 -10.15
N GLU A 23 -11.24 1.21 -9.29
CA GLU A 23 -11.23 2.67 -9.17
C GLU A 23 -10.04 3.19 -8.36
N ASP A 24 -9.33 2.33 -7.63
CA ASP A 24 -8.13 2.74 -6.91
C ASP A 24 -6.98 3.03 -7.89
N CYS A 25 -6.27 4.13 -7.62
CA CYS A 25 -4.94 4.36 -8.18
C CYS A 25 -3.95 3.28 -7.75
N CYS A 26 -2.74 3.32 -8.31
CA CYS A 26 -1.64 2.55 -7.73
C CYS A 26 -1.36 3.06 -6.31
N VAL A 27 -1.28 2.12 -5.36
CA VAL A 27 -0.91 2.42 -3.97
C VAL A 27 0.37 1.71 -3.63
N TYR A 28 1.33 2.43 -3.06
CA TYR A 28 2.65 1.90 -2.76
C TYR A 28 2.96 2.00 -1.27
N MET A 29 3.65 1.00 -0.74
CA MET A 29 4.27 1.02 0.56
C MET A 29 5.79 1.15 0.39
N VAL A 30 6.39 2.06 1.14
CA VAL A 30 7.84 2.29 1.22
C VAL A 30 8.31 1.95 2.62
N ASP A 31 9.18 0.96 2.72
CA ASP A 31 9.81 0.53 3.98
C ASP A 31 11.06 1.37 4.27
N GLY A 32 11.00 2.22 5.30
CA GLY A 32 12.13 3.04 5.76
C GLY A 32 12.95 2.39 6.88
N GLY A 33 12.65 1.15 7.28
CA GLY A 33 13.30 0.42 8.36
C GLY A 33 12.69 0.70 9.73
N SER A 34 12.74 1.95 10.22
CA SER A 34 12.13 2.32 11.52
C SER A 34 10.71 2.87 11.40
N ALA A 35 10.35 3.34 10.21
CA ALA A 35 9.03 3.84 9.86
C ALA A 35 8.78 3.62 8.36
N SER A 36 7.51 3.53 7.99
CA SER A 36 7.07 3.31 6.63
C SER A 36 6.11 4.40 6.18
N ALA A 37 6.02 4.57 4.87
CA ALA A 37 5.08 5.48 4.24
C ALA A 37 4.20 4.73 3.24
N VAL A 38 2.96 5.19 3.08
CA VAL A 38 2.11 4.79 1.96
C VAL A 38 1.98 5.97 0.99
N ILE A 39 2.16 5.71 -0.30
CA ILE A 39 1.92 6.66 -1.39
C ILE A 39 0.54 6.38 -1.97
N ASP A 40 -0.32 7.41 -1.93
CA ASP A 40 -1.77 7.38 -2.17
C ASP A 40 -2.53 6.38 -1.28
N ALA A 41 -3.87 6.40 -1.34
CA ALA A 41 -4.73 5.55 -0.49
C ALA A 41 -5.92 4.92 -1.24
N GLY A 42 -5.91 4.97 -2.58
CA GLY A 42 -7.03 4.57 -3.40
C GLY A 42 -8.20 5.56 -3.36
N ALA A 43 -9.35 5.14 -3.88
CA ALA A 43 -10.60 5.90 -3.93
C ALA A 43 -11.48 5.69 -2.67
N GLY A 44 -10.98 4.94 -1.68
CA GLY A 44 -11.61 4.76 -0.37
C GLY A 44 -12.41 3.47 -0.20
N ALA A 45 -13.10 2.99 -1.24
CA ALA A 45 -13.97 1.80 -1.15
C ALA A 45 -13.24 0.50 -0.73
N SER A 46 -11.94 0.41 -0.97
CA SER A 46 -11.09 -0.76 -0.66
C SER A 46 -9.92 -0.46 0.26
N ALA A 47 -10.00 0.60 1.08
CA ALA A 47 -8.98 0.91 2.07
C ALA A 47 -8.64 -0.30 2.98
N GLY A 48 -9.66 -1.04 3.43
CA GLY A 48 -9.46 -2.27 4.22
C GLY A 48 -8.66 -3.35 3.47
N ARG A 49 -8.91 -3.54 2.16
CA ARG A 49 -8.15 -4.49 1.34
C ARG A 49 -6.68 -4.09 1.21
N ILE A 50 -6.40 -2.79 1.09
CA ILE A 50 -5.03 -2.27 1.02
C ILE A 50 -4.29 -2.56 2.33
N LEU A 51 -4.93 -2.32 3.48
CA LEU A 51 -4.35 -2.64 4.79
C LEU A 51 -4.11 -4.14 4.96
N GLU A 52 -5.06 -4.99 4.55
CA GLU A 52 -4.89 -6.44 4.56
C GLU A 52 -3.74 -6.89 3.66
N ASN A 53 -3.57 -6.28 2.48
CA ASN A 53 -2.46 -6.59 1.58
C ASN A 53 -1.09 -6.29 2.23
N ILE A 54 -0.99 -5.17 2.96
CA ILE A 54 0.22 -4.77 3.69
C ILE A 54 0.50 -5.78 4.82
N ALA A 55 -0.51 -6.07 5.65
CA ALA A 55 -0.37 -7.00 6.78
C ALA A 55 -0.01 -8.42 6.31
N ASN A 56 -0.66 -8.93 5.25
CA ASN A 56 -0.39 -10.25 4.68
C ASN A 56 1.02 -10.36 4.06
N ALA A 57 1.68 -9.25 3.78
CA ALA A 57 3.06 -9.22 3.32
C ALA A 57 4.08 -9.20 4.47
N GLY A 58 3.63 -9.23 5.72
CA GLY A 58 4.47 -9.26 6.92
C GLY A 58 4.91 -7.88 7.41
N PHE A 59 4.25 -6.82 6.95
CA PHE A 59 4.51 -5.46 7.45
C PHE A 59 3.55 -5.11 8.57
N GLU A 60 4.10 -4.52 9.63
CA GLU A 60 3.32 -3.99 10.74
C GLU A 60 2.62 -2.69 10.32
N LEU A 61 1.29 -2.64 10.44
CA LEU A 61 0.52 -1.44 10.11
C LEU A 61 0.89 -0.27 11.02
N ASP A 62 1.24 -0.55 12.27
CA ASP A 62 1.70 0.46 13.23
C ASP A 62 3.02 1.11 12.82
N ALA A 63 3.80 0.50 11.92
CA ALA A 63 5.01 1.11 11.38
C ALA A 63 4.72 2.17 10.30
N ILE A 64 3.50 2.21 9.75
CA ILE A 64 3.10 3.24 8.79
C ILE A 64 2.88 4.55 9.53
N LYS A 65 3.79 5.50 9.37
CA LYS A 65 3.74 6.81 10.03
C LYS A 65 3.34 7.94 9.11
N TYR A 66 3.36 7.69 7.80
CA TYR A 66 3.13 8.71 6.78
C TYR A 66 2.21 8.20 5.69
N ILE A 67 1.33 9.09 5.22
CA ILE A 67 0.58 8.93 3.98
C ILE A 67 0.95 10.13 3.11
N ILE A 68 1.44 9.87 1.91
CA ILE A 68 1.77 10.88 0.92
C ILE A 68 0.72 10.80 -0.17
N VAL A 69 -0.13 11.82 -0.26
CA VAL A 69 -1.16 11.92 -1.29
C VAL A 69 -0.61 12.76 -2.43
N THR A 70 -0.59 12.19 -3.63
CA THR A 70 -0.03 12.84 -4.81
C THR A 70 -0.88 14.02 -5.28
N HIS A 71 -2.21 13.86 -5.25
CA HIS A 71 -3.21 14.84 -5.66
C HIS A 71 -4.59 14.46 -5.09
N GLY A 72 -5.60 15.32 -5.32
CA GLY A 72 -7.01 15.08 -5.02
C GLY A 72 -7.90 15.91 -5.92
#